data_AF-W0RH42-F1
#
_entry.id   AF-W0RH42-F1
#
_cell.length_a   1.000
_cell.length_b   1.000
_cell.length_c   1.000
_cell.angle_alpha   90.00
_cell.angle_beta   90.00
_cell.angle_gamma   90.00
#
_symmetry.space_group_name_H-M   'P 1'
#
loop_
_entity.id
_entity.type
_entity.pdbx_description
1 polymer ?
#
loop_
_entity_poly.entity_id
_entity_poly.type
_entity_poly.pdbx_seq_one_letter_code
_entity_poly.pdbx_strand_id
1 'polypeptide(L)'
;MPLDIPAGSPTLLIRRDAFERVGLTRQRLDERLNLTADEFRVEGQLVAVGPLVGDAALDDLLAELEGLGLGYFDDFFELSGNWPEWLRLYAVAR
;
A
#
# COMPACT_ATOMS: atom_id res chain seq x y z
N MET A 1 6.62 10.25 -9.07
CA MET A 1 6.17 9.94 -10.44
C MET A 1 4.87 9.14 -10.35
N PRO A 2 4.08 9.00 -11.43
CA PRO A 2 2.94 8.07 -11.41
C PRO A 2 3.43 6.64 -11.16
N LEU A 3 2.76 5.92 -10.26
CA LEU A 3 3.04 4.52 -9.91
C LEU A 3 2.37 3.58 -10.91
N ASP A 4 3.14 2.62 -11.40
CA ASP A 4 2.61 1.47 -12.14
C ASP A 4 2.12 0.42 -11.12
N ILE A 5 0.81 0.15 -11.11
CA ILE A 5 0.20 -0.86 -10.21
C ILE A 5 -0.18 -2.07 -11.06
N PRO A 6 0.35 -3.27 -10.78
CA PRO A 6 -0.02 -4.48 -11.53
C PRO A 6 -1.51 -4.79 -11.41
N ALA A 7 -2.17 -5.10 -12.52
CA ALA A 7 -3.53 -5.61 -12.50
C ALA A 7 -3.54 -7.07 -11.99
N GLY A 8 -4.63 -7.48 -11.34
CA GLY A 8 -4.82 -8.87 -10.91
C GLY A 8 -4.07 -9.30 -9.65
N SER A 9 -3.40 -8.39 -8.94
CA SER A 9 -2.85 -8.66 -7.61
C SER A 9 -3.09 -7.46 -6.69
N PRO A 10 -3.48 -7.67 -5.42
CA PRO A 10 -3.72 -6.58 -4.47
C PRO A 10 -2.47 -5.73 -4.25
N THR A 11 -2.64 -4.41 -4.26
CA THR A 11 -1.64 -3.48 -3.77
C THR A 11 -2.26 -2.63 -2.68
N LEU A 12 -1.66 -2.66 -1.50
CA LEU A 12 -2.05 -1.79 -0.41
C LEU A 12 -1.47 -0.39 -0.65
N LEU A 13 -2.33 0.62 -0.69
CA LEU A 13 -1.97 2.01 -0.83
C LEU A 13 -2.21 2.73 0.50
N ILE A 14 -1.18 3.35 1.04
CA ILE A 14 -1.22 4.09 2.29
C ILE A 14 -0.78 5.52 2.02
N ARG A 15 -1.52 6.50 2.52
CA ARG A 15 -1.06 7.88 2.49
C ARG A 15 0.22 8.02 3.32
N ARG A 16 1.20 8.72 2.77
CA ARG A 16 2.53 8.85 3.39
C ARG A 16 2.47 9.49 4.77
N ASP A 17 1.65 10.53 4.94
CA ASP A 17 1.47 11.20 6.22
C ASP A 17 0.82 10.29 7.27
N ALA A 18 -0.15 9.46 6.87
CA ALA A 18 -0.74 8.45 7.74
C ALA A 18 0.28 7.38 8.15
N PHE A 19 1.06 6.88 7.20
CA PHE A 19 2.13 5.92 7.44
C PHE A 19 3.15 6.43 8.46
N GLU A 20 3.59 7.68 8.31
CA GLU A 20 4.53 8.34 9.23
C GLU A 20 3.87 8.64 10.60
N ARG A 21 2.59 9.06 10.61
CA ARG A 21 1.82 9.39 11.82
C ARG A 21 1.72 8.23 12.80
N VAL A 22 1.52 7.01 12.32
CA VAL A 22 1.42 5.81 13.18
C VAL A 22 2.77 5.12 13.41
N GLY A 23 3.87 5.73 12.95
CA GLY A 23 5.22 5.20 13.15
C GLY A 23 5.51 3.90 12.40
N LEU A 24 4.80 3.63 11.30
CA LEU A 24 5.12 2.50 10.43
C LEU A 24 6.47 2.74 9.74
N THR A 25 7.18 1.64 9.48
CA THR A 25 8.46 1.68 8.78
C THR A 25 8.50 0.60 7.71
N ARG A 26 9.33 0.82 6.68
CA ARG A 26 9.66 -0.21 5.67
C ARG A 26 10.07 -1.51 6.36
N GLN A 27 10.95 -1.43 7.35
CA GLN A 27 11.45 -2.58 8.09
C GLN A 27 10.32 -3.40 8.73
N ARG A 28 9.34 -2.76 9.36
CA ARG A 28 8.21 -3.47 9.99
C ARG A 28 7.37 -4.24 8.97
N LEU A 29 7.17 -3.68 7.78
CA LEU A 29 6.48 -4.37 6.70
C LEU A 29 7.34 -5.50 6.09
N ASP A 30 8.65 -5.28 5.94
CA ASP A 30 9.59 -6.30 5.46
C ASP A 30 9.68 -7.51 6.40
N GLU A 31 9.72 -7.29 7.71
CA GLU A 31 9.75 -8.37 8.71
C GLU A 31 8.52 -9.29 8.61
N ARG A 32 7.40 -8.75 8.12
CA ARG A 32 6.12 -9.44 8.03
C ARG A 32 5.86 -10.05 6.66
N LEU A 33 6.25 -9.35 5.59
CA LEU A 33 5.88 -9.67 4.21
C LEU A 33 7.08 -10.09 3.35
N ASN A 34 8.31 -9.95 3.86
CA ASN A 34 9.56 -10.23 3.13
C ASN A 34 9.60 -9.56 1.75
N LEU A 35 9.28 -8.26 1.71
CA LEU A 35 9.10 -7.51 0.47
C LEU A 35 10.44 -7.27 -0.23
N THR A 36 10.40 -7.30 -1.55
CA THR A 36 11.45 -6.80 -2.43
C THR A 36 11.41 -5.28 -2.55
N ALA A 37 12.45 -4.69 -3.15
CA ALA A 37 12.48 -3.25 -3.41
C ALA A 37 11.34 -2.78 -4.33
N ASP A 38 10.89 -3.63 -5.26
CA ASP A 38 9.81 -3.30 -6.20
C ASP A 38 8.41 -3.41 -5.56
N GLU A 39 8.29 -4.23 -4.51
CA GLU A 39 7.04 -4.45 -3.79
C GLU A 39 6.77 -3.41 -2.69
N PHE A 40 7.74 -2.58 -2.32
CA PHE A 40 7.43 -1.37 -1.55
C PHE A 40 8.06 -0.15 -2.18
N ARG A 41 7.20 0.77 -2.57
CA ARG A 41 7.56 1.99 -3.31
C ARG A 41 6.95 3.19 -2.61
N VAL A 42 7.69 4.28 -2.57
CA VAL A 42 7.22 5.56 -2.02
C VAL A 42 7.28 6.60 -3.11
N GLU A 43 6.11 7.09 -3.54
CA GLU A 43 6.00 8.05 -4.62
C GLU A 43 5.07 9.21 -4.23
N GLY A 44 5.67 10.38 -4.07
CA GLY A 44 4.94 11.57 -3.62
C GLY A 44 4.29 11.37 -2.25
N GLN A 45 2.95 11.37 -2.23
CA GLN A 45 2.13 11.24 -1.03
C GLN A 45 1.61 9.81 -0.79
N LEU A 46 2.08 8.83 -1.56
CA LEU A 46 1.68 7.44 -1.41
C LEU A 46 2.85 6.53 -1.09
N VAL A 47 2.60 5.62 -0.16
CA VAL A 47 3.35 4.39 0.05
C VAL A 47 2.54 3.26 -0.59
N ALA A 48 3.13 2.54 -1.53
CA ALA A 48 2.53 1.39 -2.19
C ALA A 48 3.23 0.12 -1.73
N VAL A 49 2.46 -0.85 -1.26
CA VAL A 49 2.92 -2.14 -0.77
C VAL A 49 2.23 -3.24 -1.56
N GLY A 50 2.97 -3.85 -2.47
CA GLY A 50 2.50 -4.91 -3.35
C GLY A 50 3.20 -4.89 -4.71
N PRO A 51 2.93 -5.89 -5.56
CA PRO A 51 1.80 -6.81 -5.47
C PRO A 51 1.90 -7.80 -4.29
N LEU A 52 0.82 -7.96 -3.54
CA LEU A 52 0.73 -8.89 -2.41
C LEU A 52 0.21 -10.24 -2.91
N VAL A 53 1.03 -11.29 -2.80
CA VAL A 53 0.68 -12.64 -3.26
C VAL A 53 0.28 -13.50 -2.06
N GLY A 54 -1.03 -13.75 -1.89
CA GLY A 54 -1.61 -14.60 -0.85
C GLY A 54 -2.66 -13.89 0.02
N ASP A 55 -3.91 -14.37 -0.03
CA ASP A 55 -5.08 -13.66 0.53
C ASP A 55 -5.02 -13.49 2.07
N ALA A 56 -4.49 -14.48 2.81
CA ALA A 56 -4.51 -14.45 4.27
C ALA A 56 -3.61 -13.35 4.87
N ALA A 57 -2.58 -12.90 4.17
CA ALA A 57 -1.65 -11.89 4.68
C ALA A 57 -2.23 -10.47 4.61
N LEU A 58 -3.19 -10.23 3.72
CA LEU A 58 -3.80 -8.93 3.48
C LEU A 58 -4.80 -8.59 4.59
N ASP A 59 -5.74 -9.46 4.91
CA ASP A 59 -6.77 -9.21 5.93
C ASP A 59 -6.17 -8.88 7.30
N ASP A 60 -5.16 -9.66 7.72
CA ASP A 60 -4.44 -9.41 8.96
C ASP A 60 -3.69 -8.07 8.94
N LEU A 61 -3.30 -7.58 7.75
CA LEU A 61 -2.57 -6.32 7.61
C LEU A 61 -3.55 -5.15 7.67
N LEU A 62 -4.71 -5.27 7.01
CA LEU A 62 -5.78 -4.28 7.11
C LEU A 62 -6.22 -4.13 8.59
N ALA A 63 -6.45 -5.24 9.28
CA ALA A 63 -6.83 -5.23 10.70
C ALA A 63 -5.74 -4.59 11.60
N GLU A 64 -4.45 -4.84 11.31
CA GLU A 64 -3.36 -4.18 12.04
C GLU A 64 -3.39 -2.65 11.85
N LEU A 65 -3.56 -2.19 10.60
CA LEU A 65 -3.59 -0.77 10.27
C LEU A 65 -4.77 -0.06 10.93
N GLU A 66 -5.95 -0.68 10.94
CA GLU A 66 -7.11 -0.19 11.70
C GLU A 66 -6.82 -0.15 13.20
N GLY A 67 -6.17 -1.20 13.73
CA GLY A 67 -5.73 -1.26 15.13
C GLY A 67 -4.72 -0.18 15.52
N LEU A 68 -3.92 0.31 14.56
CA LEU A 68 -3.02 1.46 14.72
C LEU A 68 -3.76 2.81 14.64
N GLY A 69 -5.08 2.81 14.39
CA GLY A 69 -5.89 4.00 14.28
C GLY A 69 -5.84 4.67 12.90
N LEU A 70 -5.57 3.89 11.84
CA LEU A 70 -5.75 4.33 10.47
C LEU A 70 -7.18 4.04 9.99
N GLY A 71 -7.77 4.97 9.24
CA GLY A 71 -9.08 4.78 8.61
C GLY A 71 -8.97 4.16 7.22
N TYR A 72 -9.73 3.09 6.96
CA TYR A 72 -9.88 2.55 5.61
C TYR A 72 -10.55 3.57 4.68
N PHE A 73 -10.09 3.68 3.44
CA PHE A 73 -10.36 4.72 2.42
C PHE A 73 -9.84 6.13 2.71
N ASP A 74 -9.68 6.53 3.97
CA ASP A 74 -9.17 7.86 4.32
C ASP A 74 -7.63 7.90 4.38
N ASP A 75 -7.04 6.94 5.10
CA ASP A 75 -5.61 6.83 5.32
C ASP A 75 -4.96 5.75 4.45
N PHE A 76 -5.68 4.66 4.19
CA PHE A 76 -5.21 3.56 3.37
C PHE A 76 -6.36 2.82 2.70
N PHE A 77 -6.07 2.12 1.62
CA PHE A 77 -7.02 1.20 1.00
C PHE A 77 -6.28 0.15 0.18
N GLU A 78 -6.96 -0.96 -0.06
CA GLU A 78 -6.47 -1.99 -0.96
C GLU A 78 -6.97 -1.68 -2.38
N LEU A 79 -6.03 -1.71 -3.33
CA LEU A 79 -6.30 -1.53 -4.74
C LEU A 79 -6.00 -2.84 -5.47
N SER A 80 -7.05 -3.59 -5.78
CA SER A 80 -7.06 -4.68 -6.75
C SER A 80 -8.15 -4.45 -7.80
N GLY A 81 -7.88 -4.84 -9.03
CA GLY A 81 -8.85 -4.63 -10.10
C GLY A 81 -8.33 -4.96 -11.48
N ASN A 82 -9.22 -4.77 -12.45
CA ASN A 82 -8.99 -5.00 -13.86
C ASN A 82 -8.83 -3.63 -14.55
N TRP A 83 -7.65 -3.04 -14.44
CA TRP A 83 -7.29 -1.85 -15.23
C TRP A 83 -6.26 -2.22 -16.32
N PRO A 84 -6.23 -1.48 -17.43
CA PRO A 84 -5.22 -1.69 -18.47
C PRO A 84 -3.80 -1.38 -17.96
N GLU A 85 -2.79 -2.09 -18.49
CA GLU A 85 -1.38 -1.90 -18.11
C GLU A 85 -0.81 -0.51 -18.41
N TRP A 86 -1.46 0.27 -19.30
CA TRP A 86 -1.04 1.65 -19.59
C TRP A 86 -1.51 2.68 -18.56
N LEU A 87 -2.34 2.27 -17.59
CA LEU A 87 -2.82 3.15 -16.52
C LEU A 87 -1.79 3.28 -15.40
N ARG A 88 -1.62 4.50 -14.89
CA ARG A 88 -0.73 4.79 -13.75
C ARG A 88 -1.46 5.61 -12.70
N LEU A 89 -1.08 5.42 -11.45
CA LEU A 89 -1.70 6.08 -10.30
C LEU A 89 -0.84 7.25 -9.81
N TYR A 90 -1.45 8.40 -9.59
CA TYR A 90 -0.75 9.57 -9.08
C TYR A 90 -1.60 10.25 -8.01
N ALA A 91 -1.01 10.47 -6.83
CA ALA A 91 -1.63 11.20 -5.75
C ALA A 91 -0.98 12.57 -5.57
N VAL A 92 -1.84 13.58 -5.39
CA VAL A 92 -1.46 14.96 -5.06
C VAL A 92 -1.92 15.28 -3.65
N ALA A 93 -1.11 16.07 -2.93
CA ALA A 93 -1.59 16.69 -1.70
C ALA A 93 -2.77 17.61 -2.03
N ARG A 94 -3.82 17.55 -1.21
CA ARG A 94 -5.03 18.35 -1.37
C ARG A 94 -4.94 19.64 -0.58
#